data_AF-A0A2C5ZDV7-F1
#
_entry.id   AF-A0A2C5ZDV7-F1
#
_cell.length_a   1.000
_cell.length_b   1.000
_cell.length_c   1.000
_cell.angle_alpha   90.00
_cell.angle_beta   90.00
_cell.angle_gamma   90.00
#
_symmetry.space_group_name_H-M   'P 1'
#
loop_
_entity.id
_entity.type
_entity.pdbx_description
1 polymer ?
#
loop_
_entity_poly.entity_id
_entity_poly.type
_entity_poly.pdbx_seq_one_letter_code
_entity_poly.pdbx_strand_id
1 'polypeptide(L)'
;MLGKVALEEAFALPRFQEKTRWWASMFAVDAEKHTAEMLDIVDLRIKYMDKHGVGYTILSYTAPGVQDIWDADEAHKLAVEINDYVAGAIRGHPDRFGAFA
;
A
#
# COMPACT_ATOMS: atom_id res chain seq x y z
N MET A 1 22.15 6.21 9.61
CA MET A 1 22.02 4.75 9.50
C MET A 1 21.35 4.40 8.19
N LEU A 2 21.97 3.55 7.38
CA LEU A 2 21.40 3.01 6.13
C LEU A 2 20.78 1.63 6.40
N GLY A 3 19.92 1.17 5.50
CA GLY A 3 19.31 -0.17 5.59
C GLY A 3 18.21 -0.28 6.65
N LYS A 4 17.48 0.80 6.94
CA LYS A 4 16.34 0.74 7.86
C LYS A 4 15.25 -0.18 7.31
N VAL A 5 14.50 -0.81 8.22
CA VAL A 5 13.32 -1.60 7.90
C VAL A 5 12.08 -0.86 8.42
N ALA A 6 11.11 -0.64 7.54
CA ALA A 6 9.79 -0.07 7.88
C ALA A 6 8.70 -1.11 7.60
N LEU A 7 7.64 -1.16 8.39
CA LEU A 7 6.67 -2.28 8.34
C LEU A 7 5.22 -1.91 8.69
N GLU A 8 4.86 -0.63 8.63
CA GLU A 8 3.47 -0.16 8.70
C GLU A 8 3.21 0.73 7.47
N GLU A 9 3.50 0.18 6.30
CA GLU A 9 3.62 0.95 5.07
C GLU A 9 2.44 0.61 4.14
N ALA A 10 1.41 1.45 4.16
CA ALA A 10 0.13 1.12 3.54
C ALA A 10 0.12 1.26 2.00
N PHE A 11 -0.73 0.47 1.33
CA PHE A 11 -1.11 0.61 -0.08
C PHE A 11 -2.62 0.43 -0.28
N ALA A 12 -3.12 0.82 -1.46
CA ALA A 12 -4.50 0.58 -1.89
C ALA A 12 -4.57 0.01 -3.32
N LEU A 13 -5.65 -0.68 -3.66
CA LEU A 13 -5.86 -1.18 -5.02
C LEU A 13 -6.16 -0.01 -5.98
N PRO A 14 -5.55 0.01 -7.19
CA PRO A 14 -5.78 1.06 -8.19
C PRO A 14 -7.25 1.29 -8.54
N ARG A 15 -8.07 0.23 -8.57
CA ARG A 15 -9.51 0.31 -8.85
C ARG A 15 -10.33 1.09 -7.81
N PHE A 16 -9.73 1.43 -6.67
CA PHE A 16 -10.36 2.24 -5.61
C PHE A 16 -9.83 3.68 -5.54
N GLN A 17 -9.10 4.16 -6.56
CA GLN A 17 -8.53 5.51 -6.59
C GLN A 17 -9.49 6.62 -6.15
N GLU A 18 -10.71 6.65 -6.68
CA GLU A 18 -11.69 7.69 -6.33
C GLU A 18 -12.09 7.63 -4.84
N LYS A 19 -12.28 6.42 -4.31
CA LYS A 19 -12.58 6.19 -2.89
C LYS A 19 -11.39 6.61 -2.01
N THR A 20 -10.17 6.23 -2.39
CA THR A 20 -8.95 6.63 -1.70
C THR A 20 -8.80 8.15 -1.65
N ARG A 21 -9.01 8.84 -2.78
CA ARG A 21 -8.95 10.30 -2.85
C ARG A 21 -10.01 10.97 -1.99
N TRP A 22 -11.23 10.46 -2.03
CA TRP A 22 -12.33 10.98 -1.20
C TRP A 22 -11.98 10.90 0.28
N TRP A 23 -11.56 9.73 0.78
CA TRP A 23 -11.19 9.56 2.19
C TRP A 23 -9.96 10.38 2.58
N ALA A 24 -8.97 10.47 1.69
CA ALA A 24 -7.77 11.28 1.91
C ALA A 24 -8.09 12.75 2.21
N SER A 25 -9.19 13.28 1.68
CA SER A 25 -9.63 14.66 1.98
C SER A 25 -9.90 14.93 3.47
N MET A 26 -10.08 13.87 4.28
CA MET A 26 -10.35 13.99 5.71
C MET A 26 -9.08 13.96 6.58
N PHE A 27 -7.95 13.48 6.06
CA PHE A 27 -6.72 13.28 6.86
C PHE A 27 -5.42 13.70 6.17
N ALA A 28 -5.44 14.02 4.88
CA ALA A 28 -4.31 14.53 4.12
C ALA A 28 -4.59 15.94 3.62
N VAL A 29 -3.63 16.86 3.81
CA VAL A 29 -3.71 18.24 3.30
C VAL A 29 -3.68 18.30 1.77
N ASP A 30 -3.07 17.29 1.14
CA ASP A 30 -3.02 17.11 -0.31
C ASP A 30 -3.50 15.68 -0.63
N ALA A 31 -4.81 15.56 -0.92
CA ALA A 31 -5.46 14.29 -1.20
C ALA A 31 -4.96 13.66 -2.51
N GLU A 32 -4.56 14.46 -3.50
CA GLU A 32 -4.04 13.96 -4.78
C GLU A 32 -2.68 13.31 -4.59
N LYS A 33 -1.78 13.99 -3.87
CA LYS A 33 -0.48 13.42 -3.54
C LYS A 33 -0.62 12.15 -2.72
N HIS A 34 -1.45 12.15 -1.67
CA HIS A 34 -1.67 10.96 -0.85
C HIS A 34 -2.19 9.80 -1.70
N THR A 35 -3.15 10.04 -2.57
CA THR A 35 -3.70 9.00 -3.46
C THR A 35 -2.62 8.44 -4.39
N ALA A 36 -1.80 9.30 -5.00
CA ALA A 36 -0.70 8.85 -5.86
C ALA A 36 0.31 7.97 -5.10
N GLU A 37 0.67 8.32 -3.86
CA GLU A 37 1.60 7.54 -3.02
C GLU A 37 0.99 6.21 -2.52
N MET A 38 -0.32 6.16 -2.30
CA MET A 38 -1.02 4.93 -1.88
C MET A 38 -1.19 3.90 -3.00
N LEU A 39 -1.33 4.37 -4.25
CA LEU A 39 -1.50 3.52 -5.42
C LEU A 39 -0.18 3.07 -6.04
N ASP A 40 0.90 3.80 -5.79
CA ASP A 40 2.25 3.41 -6.19
C ASP A 40 2.90 2.47 -5.15
N ILE A 41 3.24 1.26 -5.60
CA ILE A 41 3.97 0.29 -4.78
C ILE A 41 5.49 0.44 -4.95
N VAL A 42 5.97 0.81 -6.13
CA VAL A 42 7.39 0.66 -6.51
C VAL A 42 8.06 2.01 -6.79
N ASP A 43 7.56 2.81 -7.72
CA ASP A 43 8.37 3.85 -8.35
C ASP A 43 8.63 5.06 -7.45
N LEU A 44 7.58 5.65 -6.87
CA LEU A 44 7.69 6.75 -5.90
C LEU A 44 8.22 6.22 -4.57
N ARG A 45 7.77 5.03 -4.15
CA ARG A 45 8.16 4.46 -2.86
C ARG A 45 9.65 4.15 -2.78
N ILE A 46 10.25 3.52 -3.79
CA ILE A 46 11.70 3.27 -3.83
C ILE A 46 12.47 4.59 -3.79
N LYS A 47 12.02 5.64 -4.51
CA LYS A 47 12.69 6.95 -4.50
C LYS A 47 12.75 7.53 -3.07
N TYR A 48 11.67 7.42 -2.30
CA TYR A 48 11.68 7.84 -0.90
C TYR A 48 12.56 6.94 -0.03
N MET A 49 12.49 5.62 -0.24
CA MET A 49 13.33 4.66 0.49
C MET A 49 14.82 4.97 0.30
N ASP A 50 15.27 5.16 -0.94
CA ASP A 50 16.65 5.48 -1.27
C ASP A 50 17.08 6.82 -0.67
N LYS A 51 16.24 7.86 -0.85
CA LYS A 51 16.51 9.21 -0.32
C LYS A 51 16.68 9.22 1.19
N HIS A 52 15.90 8.41 1.90
CA HIS A 52 15.87 8.39 3.36
C HIS A 52 16.64 7.20 3.97
N GLY A 53 17.30 6.37 3.17
CA GLY A 53 18.11 5.23 3.62
C GLY A 53 17.30 4.08 4.23
N VAL A 54 16.10 3.82 3.72
CA VAL A 54 15.27 2.63 4.02
C VAL A 54 15.68 1.52 3.07
N GLY A 55 16.19 0.42 3.62
CA GLY A 55 16.63 -0.73 2.85
C GLY A 55 15.46 -1.62 2.45
N TYR A 56 14.51 -1.81 3.37
CA TYR A 56 13.41 -2.75 3.21
C TYR A 56 12.11 -2.22 3.78
N THR A 57 11.00 -2.53 3.12
CA THR A 57 9.66 -2.11 3.51
C THR A 57 8.71 -3.31 3.48
N ILE A 58 7.94 -3.54 4.55
CA ILE A 58 6.83 -4.50 4.54
C ILE A 58 5.54 -3.73 4.32
N LEU A 59 4.84 -4.05 3.23
CA LEU A 59 3.60 -3.42 2.84
C LEU A 59 2.39 -4.09 3.51
N SER A 60 1.37 -3.30 3.83
CA SER A 60 0.08 -3.79 4.33
C SER A 60 -1.06 -3.07 3.63
N TYR A 61 -2.23 -3.70 3.55
CA TYR A 61 -3.39 -3.03 2.97
C TYR A 61 -3.88 -1.90 3.90
N THR A 62 -4.31 -0.78 3.31
CA THR A 62 -4.76 0.38 4.07
C THR A 62 -6.01 0.11 4.90
N ALA A 63 -6.12 0.81 6.03
CA ALA A 63 -7.32 0.80 6.86
C ALA A 63 -8.46 1.64 6.21
N PRO A 64 -9.74 1.31 6.51
CA PRO A 64 -10.20 0.12 7.25
C PRO A 64 -10.12 -1.19 6.46
N GLY A 65 -9.88 -1.12 5.14
CA GLY A 65 -9.56 -2.29 4.33
C GLY A 65 -10.70 -3.32 4.25
N VAL A 66 -10.34 -4.60 4.34
CA VAL A 66 -11.30 -5.73 4.32
C VAL A 66 -12.26 -5.66 5.51
N GLN A 67 -11.83 -5.08 6.64
CA GLN A 67 -12.62 -4.99 7.87
C GLN A 67 -13.84 -4.06 7.74
N ASP A 68 -13.91 -3.24 6.69
CA ASP A 68 -15.09 -2.41 6.38
C ASP A 68 -16.19 -3.18 5.63
N ILE A 69 -15.88 -4.37 5.12
CA ILE A 69 -16.81 -5.19 4.34
C ILE A 69 -17.48 -6.21 5.27
N TRP A 70 -18.78 -6.02 5.50
CA TRP A 70 -19.55 -6.88 6.42
C TRP A 70 -20.01 -8.19 5.78
N ASP A 71 -20.14 -8.23 4.45
CA ASP A 71 -20.46 -9.46 3.73
C ASP A 71 -19.22 -10.36 3.64
N ALA A 72 -19.32 -11.57 4.17
CA ALA A 72 -18.17 -12.46 4.33
C ALA A 72 -17.57 -12.92 2.99
N ASP A 73 -18.41 -13.16 1.98
CA ASP A 73 -17.96 -13.63 0.67
C ASP A 73 -17.28 -12.50 -0.11
N GLU A 74 -17.80 -11.27 -0.03
CA GLU A 74 -17.16 -10.08 -0.59
C GLU A 74 -15.83 -9.78 0.10
N ALA A 75 -15.81 -9.80 1.43
CA ALA A 75 -14.60 -9.57 2.23
C ALA A 75 -13.50 -10.59 1.89
N HIS A 76 -13.86 -11.87 1.80
CA HIS A 76 -12.93 -12.93 1.43
C HIS A 76 -12.34 -12.72 0.02
N LYS A 77 -13.18 -12.44 -0.98
CA LYS A 77 -12.73 -12.19 -2.35
C LYS A 77 -11.78 -11.00 -2.43
N LEU A 78 -12.09 -9.92 -1.69
CA LEU A 78 -11.24 -8.74 -1.64
C LEU A 78 -9.88 -9.05 -1.00
N ALA A 79 -9.84 -9.80 0.11
CA ALA A 79 -8.59 -10.19 0.75
C ALA A 79 -7.67 -11.00 -0.18
N VAL A 80 -8.24 -11.95 -0.93
CA VAL A 80 -7.50 -12.72 -1.93
C VAL A 80 -6.94 -11.82 -3.03
N GLU A 81 -7.76 -10.93 -3.59
CA GLU A 81 -7.33 -9.98 -4.62
C GLU A 81 -6.18 -9.08 -4.14
N ILE A 82 -6.27 -8.55 -2.92
CA ILE A 82 -5.24 -7.70 -2.31
C ILE A 82 -3.90 -8.44 -2.23
N ASN A 83 -3.93 -9.69 -1.73
CA ASN A 83 -2.74 -10.51 -1.55
C ASN A 83 -2.09 -10.86 -2.89
N ASP A 84 -2.88 -11.26 -3.89
CA ASP A 84 -2.39 -11.56 -5.23
C ASP A 84 -1.81 -10.31 -5.91
N TYR A 85 -2.46 -9.16 -5.75
CA TYR A 85 -2.00 -7.89 -6.30
C TYR A 85 -0.65 -7.47 -5.73
N VAL A 86 -0.51 -7.41 -4.39
CA VAL A 86 0.73 -6.96 -3.76
C VAL A 86 1.87 -7.94 -4.04
N ALA A 87 1.60 -9.25 -4.01
CA ALA A 87 2.58 -10.27 -4.35
C ALA A 87 3.06 -10.15 -5.80
N GLY A 88 2.17 -9.81 -6.73
CA GLY A 88 2.51 -9.50 -8.11
C GLY A 88 3.37 -8.24 -8.24
N ALA A 89 2.96 -7.15 -7.59
CA ALA A 89 3.60 -5.85 -7.68
C ALA A 89 5.02 -5.81 -7.11
N ILE A 90 5.28 -6.50 -5.99
CA ILE A 90 6.59 -6.48 -5.33
C ILE A 90 7.58 -7.53 -5.88
N ARG A 91 7.13 -8.46 -6.73
CA ARG A 91 7.93 -9.62 -7.19
C ARG A 91 9.27 -9.23 -7.81
N GLY A 92 9.34 -8.09 -8.48
CA GLY A 92 10.57 -7.58 -9.11
C GLY A 92 11.62 -7.03 -8.15
N HIS A 93 11.28 -6.88 -6.86
CA HIS A 93 12.11 -6.18 -5.87
C HIS A 93 12.15 -6.93 -4.52
N PRO A 94 12.50 -8.24 -4.50
CA PRO A 94 12.47 -9.06 -3.29
C PRO A 94 13.50 -8.63 -2.23
N ASP A 95 14.52 -7.86 -2.61
CA ASP A 95 15.52 -7.27 -1.72
C ASP A 95 15.06 -5.95 -1.09
N ARG A 96 13.91 -5.40 -1.53
CA ARG A 96 13.38 -4.11 -1.09
C ARG A 96 12.02 -4.22 -0.41
N PHE A 97 11.21 -5.23 -0.75
CA PHE A 97 9.82 -5.30 -0.30
C PHE A 97 9.42 -6.69 0.20
N GLY A 98 8.62 -6.69 1.26
CA GLY A 98 7.73 -7.79 1.64
C GLY A 98 6.29 -7.29 1.76
N ALA A 99 5.36 -8.18 2.08
CA ALA A 99 3.96 -7.81 2.37
C ALA A 99 3.38 -8.67 3.50
N PHE A 100 2.49 -8.06 4.28
CA PHE A 100 1.62 -8.76 5.22
C PHE A 100 0.31 -9.19 4.54
N ALA A 101 -0.25 -10.29 5.05
CA ALA A 101 -1.59 -10.76 4.74
C ALA A 101 -2.61 -10.20 5.73
#